data_AF-A0A2A4W0A0-F1
#
_entry.id   AF-A0A2A4W0A0-F1
#
_cell.length_a   1.000
_cell.length_b   1.000
_cell.length_c   1.000
_cell.angle_alpha   90.00
_cell.angle_beta   90.00
_cell.angle_gamma   90.00
#
_symmetry.space_group_name_H-M   'P 1'
#
loop_
_entity.id
_entity.type
_entity.pdbx_description
1 polymer ?
#
loop_
_entity_poly.entity_id
_entity_poly.type
_entity_poly.pdbx_seq_one_letter_code
_entity_poly.pdbx_strand_id
1 'polypeptide(L)'
;MKMKNKCFIMVLVGLMLTLSNVANAGLIKTHGYLTTDITTNFITDTSTGRLYTRFDAFNLTVQDTITAVGVGGTYEGWSIVTTTQAHDFYSAALGRVSHCNATTWMDCGTILNWADGDFGNSYDTSVDWFAYIMPGNLKYGAGKIASGGTITNYPSFFTEASLNSHSATNFTSNINFLLYKDAPSNTSVPEPSTLAIFILGMIGLASRRFKKQA
;
A
#
# COMPACT_ATOMS: atom_id res chain seq x y z
N MET A 1 -40.79 42.00 -7.99
CA MET A 1 -40.27 41.17 -6.87
C MET A 1 -39.35 40.07 -7.44
N LYS A 2 -38.03 40.31 -7.59
CA LYS A 2 -37.10 39.45 -8.39
C LYS A 2 -35.81 39.03 -7.64
N MET A 3 -35.79 39.14 -6.31
CA MET A 3 -34.59 38.90 -5.48
C MET A 3 -34.46 37.50 -4.87
N LYS A 4 -35.49 36.64 -4.97
CA LYS A 4 -35.58 35.41 -4.16
C LYS A 4 -34.57 34.31 -4.54
N ASN A 5 -34.07 34.27 -5.79
CA ASN A 5 -33.24 33.15 -6.25
C ASN A 5 -31.72 33.36 -6.13
N LYS A 6 -31.24 34.61 -5.98
CA LYS A 6 -29.80 34.91 -5.92
C LYS A 6 -29.16 34.55 -4.58
N CYS A 7 -29.91 34.71 -3.48
CA CYS A 7 -29.43 34.38 -2.15
C CYS A 7 -29.25 32.86 -1.97
N PHE A 8 -30.17 32.07 -2.54
CA PHE A 8 -30.13 30.61 -2.44
C PHE A 8 -28.92 30.00 -3.15
N ILE A 9 -28.53 30.53 -4.32
CA ILE A 9 -27.35 30.05 -5.07
C ILE A 9 -26.05 30.37 -4.31
N MET A 10 -25.93 31.52 -3.66
CA MET A 10 -24.73 31.85 -2.86
C MET A 10 -24.59 30.95 -1.64
N VAL A 11 -25.71 30.61 -0.97
CA VAL A 11 -25.70 29.68 0.18
C VAL A 11 -25.30 28.27 -0.27
N LEU A 12 -25.80 27.81 -1.43
CA LEU A 12 -25.47 26.49 -1.95
C LEU A 12 -23.98 26.35 -2.34
N VAL A 13 -23.42 27.39 -2.99
CA VAL A 13 -21.99 27.43 -3.35
C VAL A 13 -21.10 27.52 -2.11
N GLY A 14 -21.51 28.30 -1.11
CA GLY A 14 -20.80 28.37 0.18
C GLY A 14 -20.80 27.03 0.92
N LEU A 15 -21.94 26.33 0.94
CA LEU A 15 -22.06 25.01 1.55
C LEU A 15 -21.22 23.94 0.84
N MET A 16 -21.15 23.98 -0.50
CA MET A 16 -20.29 23.07 -1.27
C MET A 16 -18.80 23.30 -1.05
N LEU A 17 -18.36 24.54 -0.80
CA LEU A 17 -16.97 24.84 -0.46
C LEU A 17 -16.59 24.38 0.96
N THR A 18 -17.53 24.38 1.91
CA THR A 18 -17.29 23.88 3.27
C THR A 18 -17.25 22.34 3.37
N LEU A 19 -17.77 21.63 2.37
CA LEU A 19 -17.74 20.17 2.27
C LEU A 19 -16.52 19.66 1.49
N SER A 20 -15.57 20.54 1.15
CA SER A 20 -14.29 20.13 0.58
C SER A 20 -13.53 19.35 1.64
N ASN A 21 -13.66 18.02 1.63
CA ASN A 21 -12.90 17.12 2.49
C ASN A 21 -11.44 17.54 2.43
N VAL A 22 -10.88 17.94 3.57
CA VAL A 22 -9.45 18.15 3.73
C VAL A 22 -8.76 16.86 3.27
N ALA A 23 -7.97 16.95 2.20
CA ALA A 23 -7.17 15.82 1.75
C ALA A 23 -6.13 15.53 2.84
N ASN A 24 -6.40 14.51 3.65
CA ASN A 24 -5.43 14.00 4.60
C ASN A 24 -4.38 13.21 3.81
N ALA A 25 -3.40 13.92 3.24
CA ALA A 25 -2.26 13.28 2.61
C ALA A 25 -1.38 12.69 3.72
N GLY A 26 -1.48 11.38 3.93
CA GLY A 26 -0.55 10.65 4.78
C GLY A 26 0.89 10.82 4.33
N LEU A 27 1.85 10.50 5.20
CA LEU A 27 3.25 10.47 4.82
C LEU A 27 3.46 9.38 3.75
N ILE A 28 3.83 9.82 2.54
CA ILE A 28 4.13 8.93 1.42
C ILE A 28 5.66 8.78 1.31
N LYS A 29 6.15 7.54 1.33
CA LYS A 29 7.56 7.19 1.15
C LYS A 29 7.72 6.36 -0.11
N THR A 30 8.71 6.67 -0.95
CA THR A 30 8.90 5.97 -2.23
C THR A 30 10.33 5.44 -2.34
N HIS A 31 10.43 4.16 -2.70
CA HIS A 31 11.67 3.40 -2.84
C HIS A 31 11.59 2.54 -4.10
N GLY A 32 12.40 2.86 -5.10
CA GLY A 32 12.27 2.25 -6.42
C GLY A 32 10.87 2.51 -6.99
N TYR A 33 10.12 1.45 -7.28
CA TYR A 33 8.73 1.49 -7.72
C TYR A 33 7.72 1.34 -6.58
N LEU A 34 8.16 1.10 -5.34
CA LEU A 34 7.26 0.94 -4.20
C LEU A 34 6.97 2.28 -3.55
N THR A 35 5.70 2.53 -3.26
CA THR A 35 5.22 3.72 -2.56
C THR A 35 4.38 3.31 -1.36
N THR A 36 4.84 3.64 -0.16
CA THR A 36 4.15 3.32 1.09
C THR A 36 3.21 4.44 1.51
N ASP A 37 2.00 4.07 1.90
CA ASP A 37 1.01 4.94 2.52
C ASP A 37 0.69 4.45 3.94
N ILE A 38 1.08 5.26 4.94
CA ILE A 38 0.85 4.96 6.36
C ILE A 38 -0.63 5.07 6.76
N THR A 39 -1.46 5.76 5.97
CA THR A 39 -2.89 5.95 6.29
C THR A 39 -3.68 4.69 5.95
N THR A 40 -3.36 4.07 4.82
CA THR A 40 -4.04 2.87 4.33
C THR A 40 -3.34 1.57 4.76
N ASN A 41 -2.15 1.65 5.33
CA ASN A 41 -1.28 0.52 5.66
C ASN A 41 -0.89 -0.35 4.47
N PHE A 42 -0.78 0.27 3.29
CA PHE A 42 -0.41 -0.41 2.05
C PHE A 42 0.86 0.15 1.42
N ILE A 43 1.55 -0.72 0.69
CA ILE A 43 2.66 -0.41 -0.18
C ILE A 43 2.19 -0.67 -1.61
N THR A 44 2.26 0.32 -2.47
CA THR A 44 1.85 0.24 -3.88
C THR A 44 3.08 0.09 -4.77
N ASP A 45 3.13 -0.97 -5.56
CA ASP A 45 4.05 -1.05 -6.70
C ASP A 45 3.48 -0.23 -7.85
N THR A 46 4.07 0.94 -8.08
CA THR A 46 3.67 1.88 -9.13
C THR A 46 3.94 1.40 -10.55
N SER A 47 4.75 0.36 -10.73
CA SER A 47 5.04 -0.20 -12.05
C SER A 47 3.99 -1.20 -12.51
N THR A 48 3.37 -1.93 -11.58
CA THR A 48 2.38 -3.00 -11.88
C THR A 48 0.98 -2.68 -11.36
N GLY A 49 0.85 -1.72 -10.45
CA GLY A 49 -0.37 -1.43 -9.70
C GLY A 49 -0.64 -2.40 -8.55
N ARG A 50 0.24 -3.38 -8.30
CA ARG A 50 0.07 -4.35 -7.21
C ARG A 50 0.13 -3.64 -5.86
N LEU A 51 -0.74 -4.05 -4.96
CA LEU A 51 -0.72 -3.65 -3.56
C LEU A 51 -0.07 -4.74 -2.72
N TYR A 52 0.68 -4.31 -1.72
CA TYR A 52 1.20 -5.12 -0.63
C TYR A 52 0.75 -4.51 0.70
N THR A 53 0.64 -5.32 1.75
CA THR A 53 0.49 -4.78 3.11
C THR A 53 1.81 -4.20 3.60
N ARG A 54 1.75 -3.18 4.47
CA ARG A 54 2.92 -2.84 5.29
C ARG A 54 3.29 -4.01 6.20
N PHE A 55 4.56 -4.10 6.60
CA PHE A 55 5.06 -5.19 7.46
C PHE A 55 4.45 -5.17 8.88
N ASP A 56 3.98 -3.99 9.31
CA ASP A 56 3.33 -3.70 10.59
C ASP A 56 1.79 -3.65 10.50
N ALA A 57 1.20 -4.00 9.34
CA ALA A 57 -0.23 -3.82 9.10
C ALA A 57 -1.13 -4.70 9.99
N PHE A 58 -0.62 -5.81 10.50
CA PHE A 58 -1.33 -6.75 11.38
C PHE A 58 -0.35 -7.50 12.28
N ASN A 59 -0.86 -8.38 13.15
CA ASN A 59 -0.05 -9.27 13.98
C ASN A 59 -0.80 -10.60 14.16
N LEU A 60 -0.61 -11.53 13.23
CA LEU A 60 -1.38 -12.77 13.16
C LEU A 60 -0.46 -13.98 13.12
N THR A 61 -0.89 -15.08 13.75
CA THR A 61 -0.24 -16.38 13.58
C THR A 61 -0.35 -16.86 12.14
N VAL A 62 0.39 -17.90 11.78
CA VAL A 62 0.28 -18.52 10.45
C VAL A 62 -1.16 -18.95 10.17
N GLN A 63 -1.79 -19.66 11.10
CA GLN A 63 -3.16 -20.15 10.91
C GLN A 63 -4.16 -18.99 10.84
N ASP A 64 -4.01 -17.97 11.68
CA ASP A 64 -4.90 -16.80 11.65
C ASP A 64 -4.75 -16.00 10.35
N THR A 65 -3.53 -15.92 9.81
CA THR A 65 -3.28 -15.28 8.51
C THR A 65 -3.99 -16.04 7.39
N ILE A 66 -3.94 -17.38 7.38
CA ILE A 66 -4.65 -18.22 6.41
C ILE A 66 -6.16 -17.99 6.51
N THR A 67 -6.70 -17.93 7.72
CA THR A 67 -8.13 -17.62 7.93
C THR A 67 -8.46 -16.19 7.47
N ALA A 68 -7.57 -15.22 7.71
CA ALA A 68 -7.81 -13.83 7.37
C ALA A 68 -7.85 -13.59 5.85
N VAL A 69 -7.07 -14.31 5.05
CA VAL A 69 -7.13 -14.21 3.57
C VAL A 69 -8.24 -15.06 2.96
N GLY A 70 -8.84 -15.97 3.74
CA GLY A 70 -9.95 -16.81 3.33
C GLY A 70 -11.26 -16.04 3.10
N VAL A 71 -12.26 -16.74 2.56
CA VAL A 71 -13.61 -16.18 2.33
C VAL A 71 -14.21 -15.72 3.66
N GLY A 72 -14.68 -14.48 3.72
CA GLY A 72 -15.20 -13.84 4.94
C GLY A 72 -14.13 -13.36 5.92
N GLY A 73 -12.84 -13.51 5.59
CA GLY A 73 -11.72 -13.02 6.41
C GLY A 73 -11.46 -11.52 6.25
N THR A 74 -10.70 -10.93 7.17
CA THR A 74 -10.40 -9.48 7.18
C THR A 74 -9.54 -9.02 6.00
N TYR A 75 -8.81 -9.94 5.39
CA TYR A 75 -8.00 -9.76 4.18
C TYR A 75 -8.56 -10.59 3.02
N GLU A 76 -9.88 -10.79 2.96
CA GLU A 76 -10.51 -11.48 1.81
C GLU A 76 -10.11 -10.81 0.48
N GLY A 77 -9.72 -11.66 -0.50
CA GLY A 77 -9.25 -11.23 -1.81
C GLY A 77 -7.80 -10.75 -1.83
N TRP A 78 -7.07 -10.90 -0.72
CA TRP A 78 -5.61 -10.86 -0.69
C TRP A 78 -5.03 -12.28 -0.75
N SER A 79 -3.76 -12.37 -1.12
CA SER A 79 -2.99 -13.60 -1.12
C SER A 79 -1.73 -13.43 -0.30
N ILE A 80 -1.28 -14.49 0.37
CA ILE A 80 0.04 -14.49 1.02
C ILE A 80 1.11 -14.52 -0.07
N VAL A 81 2.12 -13.64 0.04
CA VAL A 81 3.24 -13.59 -0.90
C VAL A 81 3.95 -14.94 -0.94
N THR A 82 4.24 -15.41 -2.16
CA THR A 82 5.10 -16.57 -2.39
C THR A 82 6.51 -16.12 -2.76
N THR A 83 7.46 -17.05 -2.92
CA THR A 83 8.81 -16.77 -3.43
C THR A 83 8.79 -15.89 -4.68
N THR A 84 7.87 -16.12 -5.61
CA THR A 84 7.76 -15.30 -6.84
C THR A 84 7.41 -13.85 -6.52
N GLN A 85 6.35 -13.62 -5.73
CA GLN A 85 5.94 -12.26 -5.38
C GLN A 85 6.92 -11.56 -4.44
N ALA A 86 7.71 -12.31 -3.66
CA ALA A 86 8.80 -11.75 -2.86
C ALA A 86 9.92 -11.21 -3.77
N HIS A 87 10.28 -11.94 -4.84
CA HIS A 87 11.25 -11.46 -5.83
C HIS A 87 10.72 -10.26 -6.61
N ASP A 88 9.43 -10.22 -6.93
CA ASP A 88 8.80 -9.04 -7.53
C ASP A 88 8.89 -7.85 -6.58
N PHE A 89 8.61 -8.04 -5.29
CA PHE A 89 8.74 -7.00 -4.26
C PHE A 89 10.18 -6.47 -4.16
N TYR A 90 11.18 -7.35 -4.11
CA TYR A 90 12.59 -6.94 -4.10
C TYR A 90 12.97 -6.13 -5.33
N SER A 91 12.50 -6.56 -6.51
CA SER A 91 12.78 -5.86 -7.76
C SER A 91 12.12 -4.48 -7.79
N ALA A 92 10.88 -4.40 -7.33
CA ALA A 92 10.16 -3.14 -7.19
C ALA A 92 10.85 -2.20 -6.20
N ALA A 93 11.23 -2.69 -5.01
CA ALA A 93 11.93 -1.91 -3.99
C ALA A 93 13.27 -1.34 -4.49
N LEU A 94 14.00 -2.12 -5.29
CA LEU A 94 15.28 -1.71 -5.87
C LEU A 94 15.13 -0.84 -7.13
N GLY A 95 13.92 -0.71 -7.68
CA GLY A 95 13.65 -0.02 -8.94
C GLY A 95 14.27 -0.70 -10.17
N ARG A 96 14.63 -1.98 -10.07
CA ARG A 96 15.31 -2.76 -11.12
C ARG A 96 15.06 -4.26 -10.91
N VAL A 97 15.30 -5.07 -11.94
CA VAL A 97 15.23 -6.54 -11.79
C VAL A 97 16.23 -7.00 -10.73
N SER A 98 15.73 -7.62 -9.66
CA SER A 98 16.56 -8.24 -8.63
C SER A 98 16.93 -9.66 -9.08
N HIS A 99 18.17 -10.07 -8.81
CA HIS A 99 18.64 -11.44 -9.05
C HIS A 99 18.57 -12.26 -7.76
N CYS A 100 17.57 -11.99 -6.91
CA CYS A 100 17.52 -12.57 -5.57
C CYS A 100 16.98 -14.01 -5.56
N ASN A 101 17.57 -14.89 -6.35
CA ASN A 101 17.07 -16.23 -6.65
C ASN A 101 17.85 -17.37 -5.99
N ALA A 102 18.68 -17.08 -4.98
CA ALA A 102 19.44 -18.11 -4.29
C ALA A 102 18.53 -19.04 -3.48
N THR A 103 18.97 -20.30 -3.37
CA THR A 103 18.39 -21.32 -2.48
C THR A 103 18.87 -21.20 -1.04
N THR A 104 19.83 -20.31 -0.79
CA THR A 104 20.40 -19.95 0.50
C THR A 104 20.26 -18.45 0.75
N TRP A 105 20.70 -18.00 1.92
CA TRP A 105 20.85 -16.59 2.24
C TRP A 105 21.64 -15.82 1.16
N MET A 106 21.12 -14.66 0.73
CA MET A 106 21.82 -13.74 -0.17
C MET A 106 21.37 -12.30 -0.02
N ASP A 107 22.27 -11.37 -0.27
CA ASP A 107 21.93 -9.95 -0.42
C ASP A 107 21.37 -9.68 -1.83
N CYS A 108 20.17 -9.12 -1.88
CA CYS A 108 19.47 -8.80 -3.13
C CYS A 108 19.92 -7.45 -3.71
N GLY A 109 20.39 -6.54 -2.86
CA GLY A 109 20.79 -5.17 -3.21
C GLY A 109 20.49 -4.17 -2.09
N THR A 110 20.68 -2.89 -2.38
CA THR A 110 20.48 -1.79 -1.42
C THR A 110 19.47 -0.79 -1.96
N ILE A 111 18.48 -0.45 -1.13
CA ILE A 111 17.51 0.61 -1.35
C ILE A 111 18.15 1.94 -0.96
N LEU A 112 18.13 2.92 -1.87
CA LEU A 112 18.69 4.24 -1.62
C LEU A 112 17.80 5.03 -0.66
N ASN A 113 18.41 5.68 0.33
CA ASN A 113 17.73 6.52 1.34
C ASN A 113 16.62 5.82 2.12
N TRP A 114 16.69 4.49 2.21
CA TRP A 114 15.79 3.75 3.08
C TRP A 114 16.05 4.09 4.54
N ALA A 115 14.96 4.37 5.25
CA ALA A 115 14.92 4.48 6.70
C ALA A 115 14.06 3.36 7.28
N ASP A 116 14.40 2.98 8.51
CA ASP A 116 13.62 2.05 9.32
C ASP A 116 12.14 2.45 9.36
N GLY A 117 11.25 1.48 9.12
CA GLY A 117 9.81 1.70 9.13
C GLY A 117 9.19 2.22 7.83
N ASP A 118 10.00 2.49 6.80
CA ASP A 118 9.50 3.01 5.51
C ASP A 118 8.52 2.03 4.83
N PHE A 119 8.63 0.72 5.09
CA PHE A 119 7.68 -0.30 4.62
C PHE A 119 6.81 -0.90 5.75
N GLY A 120 6.96 -0.43 6.99
CA GLY A 120 6.34 -1.04 8.15
C GLY A 120 7.37 -1.33 9.22
N ASN A 121 7.16 -0.85 10.44
CA ASN A 121 8.06 -1.14 11.56
C ASN A 121 7.90 -2.61 11.96
N SER A 122 8.89 -3.45 11.64
CA SER A 122 8.88 -4.85 12.06
C SER A 122 10.19 -5.23 12.73
N TYR A 123 10.13 -6.18 13.66
CA TYR A 123 11.26 -6.75 14.38
C TYR A 123 12.08 -5.84 15.33
N ASP A 124 12.73 -4.75 14.88
CA ASP A 124 13.39 -3.76 15.74
C ASP A 124 13.66 -2.43 15.01
N THR A 125 14.32 -1.46 15.65
CA THR A 125 14.56 -0.11 15.10
C THR A 125 15.66 -0.02 14.04
N SER A 126 16.19 -1.14 13.58
CA SER A 126 17.33 -1.21 12.67
C SER A 126 17.17 -2.23 11.55
N VAL A 127 16.14 -3.06 11.61
CA VAL A 127 15.90 -4.13 10.65
C VAL A 127 14.40 -4.43 10.56
N ASP A 128 13.85 -4.26 9.37
CA ASP A 128 12.48 -4.66 9.06
C ASP A 128 12.46 -6.04 8.41
N TRP A 129 11.59 -6.92 8.88
CA TRP A 129 11.37 -8.27 8.35
C TRP A 129 9.95 -8.49 7.83
N PHE A 130 9.84 -9.40 6.86
CA PHE A 130 8.57 -9.99 6.46
C PHE A 130 8.76 -11.47 6.08
N ALA A 131 7.70 -12.26 6.22
CA ALA A 131 7.67 -13.66 5.85
C ALA A 131 6.93 -13.89 4.53
N TYR A 132 7.25 -14.99 3.85
CA TYR A 132 6.56 -15.43 2.63
C TYR A 132 6.47 -16.96 2.53
N ILE A 133 5.51 -17.46 1.76
CA ILE A 133 5.31 -18.89 1.52
C ILE A 133 6.33 -19.39 0.49
N MET A 134 6.90 -20.56 0.75
CA MET A 134 7.67 -21.28 -0.25
C MET A 134 6.91 -22.51 -0.71
N PRO A 135 6.32 -22.50 -1.93
CA PRO A 135 5.56 -23.64 -2.43
C PRO A 135 6.37 -24.93 -2.40
N GLY A 136 5.79 -26.00 -1.84
CA GLY A 136 6.44 -27.31 -1.74
C GLY A 136 7.48 -27.45 -0.63
N ASN A 137 7.64 -26.46 0.25
CA ASN A 137 8.53 -26.53 1.41
C ASN A 137 7.73 -26.52 2.72
N LEU A 138 8.24 -27.19 3.76
CA LEU A 138 7.66 -27.17 5.11
C LEU A 138 8.05 -25.93 5.93
N LYS A 139 8.92 -25.08 5.37
CA LYS A 139 9.41 -23.84 5.98
C LYS A 139 8.98 -22.62 5.18
N TYR A 140 8.96 -21.48 5.85
CA TYR A 140 8.69 -20.17 5.28
C TYR A 140 9.99 -19.44 4.96
N GLY A 141 9.97 -18.65 3.90
CA GLY A 141 11.05 -17.74 3.59
C GLY A 141 10.86 -16.41 4.30
N ALA A 142 11.91 -15.60 4.33
CA ALA A 142 11.86 -14.26 4.91
C ALA A 142 12.67 -13.26 4.09
N GLY A 143 12.14 -12.04 3.97
CA GLY A 143 12.87 -10.88 3.51
C GLY A 143 13.27 -10.02 4.71
N LYS A 144 14.49 -9.49 4.68
CA LYS A 144 15.00 -8.55 5.67
C LYS A 144 15.49 -7.30 4.98
N ILE A 145 15.22 -6.13 5.54
CA ILE A 145 15.80 -4.86 5.12
C ILE A 145 16.50 -4.26 6.34
N ALA A 146 17.82 -4.17 6.28
CA ALA A 146 18.62 -3.63 7.39
C ALA A 146 18.90 -2.14 7.20
N SER A 147 19.27 -1.48 8.30
CA SER A 147 19.81 -0.11 8.33
C SER A 147 20.81 0.11 7.20
N GLY A 148 20.58 1.16 6.41
CA GLY A 148 21.29 1.41 5.15
C GLY A 148 20.58 0.85 3.90
N GLY A 149 19.44 0.17 4.05
CA GLY A 149 18.56 -0.27 2.97
C GLY A 149 18.94 -1.60 2.33
N THR A 150 19.85 -2.37 2.91
CA THR A 150 20.26 -3.67 2.34
C THR A 150 19.13 -4.67 2.47
N ILE A 151 18.60 -5.12 1.34
CA ILE A 151 17.61 -6.18 1.23
C ILE A 151 18.34 -7.51 1.18
N THR A 152 17.89 -8.44 1.99
CA THR A 152 18.46 -9.76 2.11
C THR A 152 17.36 -10.81 2.11
N ASN A 153 17.51 -11.87 1.31
CA ASN A 153 16.57 -12.97 1.22
C ASN A 153 17.05 -14.18 2.03
N TYR A 154 16.15 -14.76 2.82
CA TYR A 154 16.38 -15.94 3.66
C TYR A 154 15.38 -17.03 3.27
N PRO A 155 15.67 -17.86 2.25
CA PRO A 155 14.82 -18.99 1.89
C PRO A 155 14.86 -20.08 2.98
N SER A 156 13.74 -20.78 3.21
CA SER A 156 13.60 -21.85 4.21
C SER A 156 14.01 -21.47 5.63
N PHE A 157 13.75 -20.24 6.06
CA PHE A 157 14.26 -19.70 7.32
C PHE A 157 13.41 -20.11 8.53
N PHE A 158 12.11 -19.84 8.48
CA PHE A 158 11.22 -20.07 9.62
C PHE A 158 10.51 -21.41 9.54
N THR A 159 10.38 -22.08 10.68
CA THR A 159 9.31 -23.06 10.89
C THR A 159 8.03 -22.33 11.26
N GLU A 160 6.88 -23.01 11.21
CA GLU A 160 5.62 -22.43 11.66
C GLU A 160 5.70 -21.98 13.13
N ALA A 161 6.25 -22.84 14.00
CA ALA A 161 6.43 -22.53 15.42
C ALA A 161 7.32 -21.30 15.66
N SER A 162 8.42 -21.15 14.90
CA SER A 162 9.29 -19.98 15.07
C SER A 162 8.62 -18.72 14.54
N LEU A 163 7.94 -18.78 13.39
CA LEU A 163 7.20 -17.62 12.87
C LEU A 163 6.08 -17.20 13.83
N ASN A 164 5.33 -18.16 14.37
CA ASN A 164 4.30 -17.93 15.39
C ASN A 164 4.84 -17.38 16.72
N SER A 165 6.14 -17.52 17.01
CA SER A 165 6.74 -16.87 18.19
C SER A 165 7.02 -15.38 17.97
N HIS A 166 7.15 -14.96 16.70
CA HIS A 166 7.29 -13.57 16.31
C HIS A 166 5.94 -12.89 16.09
N SER A 167 4.90 -13.64 15.72
CA SER A 167 3.53 -13.13 15.76
C SER A 167 2.87 -13.42 17.12
N ALA A 168 1.80 -12.71 17.46
CA ALA A 168 0.98 -12.92 18.67
C ALA A 168 1.57 -12.49 20.04
N THR A 169 2.78 -11.94 20.14
CA THR A 169 3.29 -11.33 21.39
C THR A 169 3.78 -9.89 21.17
N ASN A 170 3.88 -9.12 22.27
CA ASN A 170 4.04 -7.65 22.28
C ASN A 170 4.97 -7.08 21.18
N PHE A 171 4.51 -5.95 20.60
CA PHE A 171 4.96 -5.23 19.39
C PHE A 171 6.46 -4.92 19.20
N THR A 172 7.36 -5.37 20.07
CA THR A 172 8.77 -4.99 19.93
C THR A 172 9.49 -5.78 18.85
N SER A 173 9.02 -6.98 18.46
CA SER A 173 9.70 -7.80 17.44
C SER A 173 8.80 -8.66 16.56
N ASN A 174 7.77 -8.05 15.97
CA ASN A 174 6.82 -8.75 15.09
C ASN A 174 7.41 -9.06 13.71
N ILE A 175 7.11 -10.25 13.19
CA ILE A 175 7.38 -10.64 11.81
C ILE A 175 6.09 -11.23 11.24
N ASN A 176 5.52 -10.56 10.26
CA ASN A 176 4.26 -10.95 9.63
C ASN A 176 4.49 -11.47 8.21
N PHE A 177 3.51 -12.21 7.69
CA PHE A 177 3.46 -12.45 6.26
C PHE A 177 3.28 -11.15 5.49
N LEU A 178 3.99 -11.03 4.37
CA LEU A 178 3.64 -10.03 3.37
C LEU A 178 2.42 -10.53 2.61
N LEU A 179 1.35 -9.74 2.57
CA LEU A 179 0.19 -10.02 1.73
C LEU A 179 0.29 -9.18 0.46
N TYR A 180 -0.28 -9.68 -0.63
CA TYR A 180 -0.40 -8.93 -1.86
C TYR A 180 -1.79 -9.06 -2.47
N LYS A 181 -2.14 -8.07 -3.27
CA LYS A 181 -3.32 -8.05 -4.11
C LYS A 181 -2.94 -7.40 -5.44
N ASP A 182 -3.09 -8.14 -6.52
CA ASP A 182 -2.90 -7.58 -7.85
C ASP A 182 -3.93 -6.49 -8.11
N ALA A 183 -3.54 -5.46 -8.87
CA ALA A 183 -4.51 -4.51 -9.36
C ALA A 183 -5.60 -5.29 -10.13
N PRO A 184 -6.89 -4.99 -9.91
CA PRO A 184 -7.93 -5.54 -10.78
C PRO A 184 -7.55 -5.17 -12.22
N SER A 185 -7.51 -6.16 -13.10
CA SER A 185 -7.23 -5.98 -14.52
C SER A 185 -8.31 -5.09 -15.14
N ASN A 186 -8.12 -3.77 -15.04
CA ASN A 186 -8.99 -2.73 -15.57
C ASN A 186 -10.50 -2.96 -15.33
N THR A 187 -10.95 -2.96 -14.07
CA THR A 187 -12.33 -2.52 -13.83
C THR A 187 -12.34 -1.01 -14.05
N SER A 188 -13.03 -0.56 -15.09
CA SER A 188 -13.14 0.83 -15.53
C SER A 188 -13.16 1.80 -14.35
N VAL A 189 -12.08 2.58 -14.20
CA VAL A 189 -12.04 3.71 -13.27
C VAL A 189 -13.17 4.65 -13.67
N PRO A 190 -14.15 4.97 -12.80
CA PRO A 190 -15.05 6.08 -13.05
C PRO A 190 -14.18 7.32 -13.21
N GLU A 191 -14.19 7.88 -14.42
CA GLU A 191 -13.28 8.96 -14.78
C GLU A 191 -13.31 10.07 -13.71
N PRO A 192 -12.12 10.56 -13.29
CA PRO A 192 -12.03 11.48 -12.18
C PRO A 192 -12.83 12.74 -12.47
N SER A 193 -13.13 13.47 -11.40
CA SER A 193 -13.82 14.75 -11.33
C SER A 193 -13.27 15.87 -12.24
N THR A 194 -12.32 15.61 -13.14
CA THR A 194 -11.94 16.50 -14.25
C THR A 194 -13.13 16.82 -15.14
N LEU A 195 -14.00 15.85 -15.44
CA LEU A 195 -15.26 16.12 -16.15
C LEU A 195 -16.15 17.09 -15.33
N ALA A 196 -16.25 16.87 -14.03
CA ALA A 196 -17.05 17.72 -13.15
C ALA A 196 -16.46 19.14 -13.02
N ILE A 197 -15.14 19.27 -12.89
CA ILE A 197 -14.41 20.55 -12.85
C ILE A 197 -14.52 21.27 -14.20
N PHE A 198 -14.45 20.53 -15.31
CA PHE A 198 -14.64 21.08 -16.65
C PHE A 198 -16.08 21.59 -16.86
N ILE A 199 -17.09 20.82 -16.43
CA ILE A 199 -18.50 21.22 -16.47
C ILE A 199 -18.73 22.45 -15.58
N LEU A 200 -18.20 22.48 -14.36
CA LEU A 200 -18.25 23.65 -13.48
C LEU A 200 -17.58 24.88 -14.10
N GLY A 201 -16.44 24.69 -14.79
CA GLY A 201 -15.75 25.74 -15.54
C GLY A 201 -16.60 26.27 -16.70
N MET A 202 -17.23 25.39 -17.49
CA MET A 202 -18.12 25.78 -18.58
C MET A 202 -19.37 26.51 -18.09
N ILE A 203 -20.00 26.05 -17.00
CA ILE A 203 -21.14 26.73 -16.37
C ILE A 203 -20.71 28.11 -15.85
N GLY A 204 -19.53 28.21 -15.25
CA GLY A 204 -18.92 29.46 -14.83
C GLY A 204 -18.76 30.45 -15.99
N LEU A 205 -18.21 30.00 -17.13
CA LEU A 205 -18.07 30.80 -18.34
C LEU A 205 -19.42 31.20 -18.96
N ALA A 206 -20.37 30.28 -19.05
CA ALA A 206 -21.71 30.55 -19.56
C ALA A 206 -22.46 31.56 -18.70
N SER A 207 -22.28 31.54 -17.37
CA SER A 207 -22.92 32.48 -16.45
C SER A 207 -22.54 33.94 -16.73
N ARG A 208 -21.34 34.21 -17.27
CA ARG A 208 -20.89 35.57 -17.59
C ARG A 208 -21.64 36.19 -18.77
N ARG A 209 -22.23 35.39 -19.67
CA ARG A 209 -22.92 35.90 -20.87
C ARG A 209 -24.34 36.39 -20.63
N PHE A 210 -24.96 36.06 -19.50
CA PHE A 210 -26.37 36.42 -19.22
C PHE A 210 -26.58 37.82 -18.61
N LYS A 211 -25.54 38.67 -18.55
CA LYS A 211 -25.63 40.00 -17.91
C LYS A 211 -25.79 41.20 -18.86
N LYS A 212 -25.98 40.99 -20.17
CA LYS A 212 -26.15 42.08 -21.16
C LYS A 212 -27.45 41.98 -21.94
N GLN A 213 -28.61 41.96 -21.27
CA GLN A 213 -29.89 42.44 -21.82
C GLN A 213 -30.80 42.87 -20.66
N ALA A 214 -30.61 44.11 -20.20
CA ALA A 214 -31.58 44.96 -19.52
C ALA A 214 -31.07 46.39 -19.61
#